data_AF-A0A2S2QJH6-F1
#
_entry.id   AF-A0A2S2QJH6-F1
#
_cell.length_a   1.000
_cell.length_b   1.000
_cell.length_c   1.000
_cell.angle_alpha   90.00
_cell.angle_beta   90.00
_cell.angle_gamma   90.00
#
_symmetry.space_group_name_H-M   'P 1'
#
loop_
_entity.id
_entity.type
_entity.pdbx_description
1 polymer ?
#
loop_
_entity_poly.entity_id
_entity_poly.type
_entity_poly.pdbx_seq_one_letter_code
_entity_poly.pdbx_strand_id
1 'polypeptide(L)'
;MFIDSIKCFYDYVLTTITKVEVSASEHEVSNSVETFWKNVAYMRILDTVITNLKYRFSDESLSMANLIDLFCNLDYTNSLYFINHYKDIVDISIDSLMSEMVVAYNCLKIKKYDFDFNDLKM
;
A
#
# COMPACT_ATOMS: atom_id res chain seq x y z
N MET A 1 0.16 -0.43 -12.73
CA MET A 1 -0.11 0.94 -12.25
C MET A 1 0.88 1.43 -11.18
N PHE A 2 1.08 0.73 -10.05
CA PHE A 2 2.09 1.13 -9.04
C PHE A 2 3.54 1.07 -9.60
N ILE A 3 3.83 0.05 -10.39
CA ILE A 3 5.11 -0.14 -11.09
C ILE A 3 5.34 0.93 -12.16
N ASP A 4 4.28 1.38 -12.85
CA ASP A 4 4.37 2.41 -13.89
C ASP A 4 4.72 3.78 -13.30
N SER A 5 4.21 4.09 -12.10
CA SER A 5 4.59 5.31 -11.35
C SER A 5 6.05 5.31 -10.91
N ILE A 6 6.59 4.15 -10.50
CA ILE A 6 8.01 4.02 -10.12
C ILE A 6 8.92 4.08 -11.36
N LYS A 7 8.48 3.53 -12.49
CA LYS A 7 9.23 3.56 -13.76
C LYS A 7 9.50 4.99 -14.25
N CYS A 8 8.54 5.89 -14.03
CA CYS A 8 8.67 7.32 -14.35
C CYS A 8 9.83 8.01 -13.60
N PHE A 9 10.16 7.57 -12.37
CA PHE A 9 11.30 8.09 -11.62
C PHE A 9 12.65 7.54 -12.12
N TYR A 10 12.70 6.27 -12.54
CA TYR A 10 13.95 5.63 -12.99
C TYR A 10 14.41 6.12 -14.37
N ASP A 11 13.48 6.34 -15.31
CA ASP A 11 13.82 6.86 -16.64
C ASP A 11 14.35 8.32 -16.59
N TYR A 12 13.99 9.06 -15.53
CA TYR A 12 14.33 10.48 -15.35
C TYR A 12 15.77 10.71 -14.82
N VAL A 13 16.29 9.83 -13.97
CA VAL A 13 17.68 9.96 -13.46
C VAL A 13 18.71 9.77 -14.57
N LEU A 14 18.37 9.00 -15.61
CA LEU A 14 19.29 8.69 -16.71
C LEU A 14 19.41 9.82 -17.75
N THR A 15 18.44 10.73 -17.84
CA THR A 15 18.37 11.70 -18.96
C THR A 15 19.12 13.02 -18.73
N THR A 16 19.63 13.31 -17.52
CA THR A 16 20.21 14.63 -17.20
C THR A 16 21.69 14.81 -17.52
N ILE A 17 22.38 13.84 -18.11
CA ILE A 17 23.79 14.03 -18.52
C ILE A 17 24.04 13.42 -19.88
N THR A 18 23.59 14.06 -20.97
CA THR A 18 24.37 14.02 -22.21
C THR A 18 24.06 15.18 -23.16
N LYS A 19 25.04 16.09 -23.25
CA LYS A 19 25.41 16.99 -24.37
C LYS A 19 24.42 18.05 -24.83
N VAL A 20 24.69 19.29 -24.44
CA VAL A 20 24.79 20.43 -25.39
C VAL A 20 26.02 21.26 -25.01
N GLU A 21 27.03 21.24 -25.89
CA GLU A 21 28.15 22.19 -25.88
C GLU A 21 27.63 23.55 -26.35
N VAL A 22 27.11 24.38 -25.45
CA VAL A 22 26.95 25.81 -25.73
C VAL A 22 27.33 26.56 -24.46
N SER A 23 28.28 27.49 -24.64
CA SER A 23 28.73 28.48 -23.69
C SER A 23 27.57 29.33 -23.16
N ALA A 24 26.80 28.78 -22.22
CA ALA A 24 25.79 29.51 -21.46
C ALA A 24 26.37 29.79 -20.08
N SER A 25 26.35 31.06 -19.67
CA SER A 25 26.80 31.47 -18.34
C SER A 25 26.13 30.61 -17.26
N GLU A 26 26.89 30.18 -16.25
CA GLU A 26 26.43 29.31 -15.16
C GLU A 26 25.14 29.83 -14.47
N HIS A 27 24.89 31.14 -14.56
CA HIS A 27 23.71 31.82 -14.06
C HIS A 27 22.40 31.49 -14.80
N GLU A 28 22.42 31.29 -16.12
CA GLU A 28 21.20 31.00 -16.91
C GLU A 28 20.75 29.55 -16.76
N VAL A 29 21.71 28.62 -16.68
CA VAL A 29 21.44 27.20 -16.47
C VAL A 29 20.84 26.97 -15.07
N SER A 30 21.38 27.63 -14.04
CA SER A 30 20.85 27.55 -12.67
C SER A 30 19.38 28.01 -12.59
N ASN A 31 19.05 29.16 -13.19
CA ASN A 31 17.68 29.66 -13.25
C ASN A 31 16.73 28.71 -14.01
N SER A 32 17.20 28.06 -15.08
CA SER A 32 16.39 27.11 -15.86
C SER A 32 16.06 25.83 -15.07
N VAL A 33 17.02 25.32 -14.30
CA VAL A 33 16.85 24.13 -13.46
C VAL A 33 15.89 24.45 -12.31
N GLU A 34 16.07 25.58 -11.64
CA GLU A 34 15.18 26.02 -10.55
C GLU A 34 13.73 26.18 -11.05
N THR A 35 13.55 26.80 -12.22
CA THR A 35 12.23 26.99 -12.83
C THR A 35 11.57 25.66 -13.18
N PHE A 36 12.33 24.68 -13.68
CA PHE A 36 11.84 23.34 -13.97
C PHE A 36 11.37 22.62 -12.69
N TRP A 37 12.17 22.66 -11.61
CA TRP A 37 11.79 22.04 -10.35
C TRP A 37 10.52 22.67 -9.79
N LYS A 38 10.46 24.00 -9.76
CA LYS A 38 9.32 24.80 -9.30
C LYS A 38 8.03 24.49 -10.05
N ASN A 39 8.09 24.41 -11.37
CA ASN A 39 6.89 24.38 -12.20
C ASN A 39 6.45 22.96 -12.62
N VAL A 40 7.37 22.00 -12.68
CA VAL A 40 7.10 20.69 -13.27
C VAL A 40 7.36 19.55 -12.29
N ALA A 41 8.56 19.48 -11.70
CA ALA A 41 8.93 18.33 -10.89
C ALA A 41 8.14 18.25 -9.59
N TYR A 42 7.99 19.36 -8.85
CA TYR A 42 7.22 19.36 -7.61
C TYR A 42 5.76 18.97 -7.85
N MET A 43 5.13 19.48 -8.91
CA MET A 43 3.73 19.16 -9.21
C MET A 43 3.55 17.68 -9.50
N ARG A 44 4.45 17.06 -10.26
CA ARG A 44 4.41 15.60 -10.52
C ARG A 44 4.57 14.77 -9.25
N ILE A 45 5.48 15.17 -8.36
CA ILE A 45 5.67 14.49 -7.08
C ILE A 45 4.40 14.62 -6.24
N LEU A 46 3.84 15.83 -6.14
CA LEU A 46 2.62 16.09 -5.39
C LEU A 46 1.43 15.32 -5.95
N ASP A 47 1.23 15.32 -7.27
CA ASP A 47 0.16 14.55 -7.93
C ASP A 47 0.30 13.05 -7.65
N THR A 48 1.53 12.54 -7.69
CA THR A 48 1.80 11.13 -7.36
C THR A 48 1.45 10.83 -5.91
N VAL A 49 1.86 11.68 -4.97
CA VAL A 49 1.53 11.52 -3.55
C VAL A 49 0.02 11.56 -3.35
N ILE A 50 -0.67 12.56 -3.90
CA ILE A 50 -2.12 12.73 -3.79
C ILE A 50 -2.85 11.51 -4.35
N THR A 51 -2.44 11.01 -5.52
CA THR A 51 -3.06 9.85 -6.17
C THR A 51 -2.91 8.60 -5.31
N ASN A 52 -1.74 8.37 -4.74
CA ASN A 52 -1.52 7.21 -3.85
C ASN A 52 -2.27 7.34 -2.53
N LEU A 53 -2.37 8.56 -1.97
CA LEU A 53 -3.16 8.79 -0.76
C LEU A 53 -4.66 8.55 -1.02
N LYS A 54 -5.19 9.01 -2.16
CA LYS A 54 -6.58 8.72 -2.56
C LYS A 54 -6.83 7.22 -2.68
N TYR A 55 -5.89 6.48 -3.27
CA TYR A 55 -6.01 5.03 -3.35
C TYR A 55 -5.93 4.36 -1.97
N ARG A 56 -4.97 4.76 -1.13
CA ARG A 56 -4.77 4.21 0.21
C ARG A 56 -5.97 4.47 1.15
N PHE A 57 -6.58 5.64 1.05
CA PHE A 57 -7.74 6.04 1.85
C PHE A 57 -9.05 5.98 1.05
N SER A 58 -9.10 5.10 0.06
CA SER A 58 -10.33 4.80 -0.68
C SER A 58 -11.32 4.04 0.20
N ASP A 59 -12.59 4.09 -0.17
CA ASP A 59 -13.65 3.36 0.52
C ASP A 59 -13.43 1.84 0.42
N GLU A 60 -12.87 1.36 -0.70
CA GLU A 60 -12.51 -0.04 -0.89
C GLU A 60 -11.40 -0.48 0.07
N SER A 61 -10.37 0.35 0.23
CA SER A 61 -9.27 0.10 1.18
C SER A 61 -9.78 0.07 2.63
N LEU A 62 -10.64 1.02 2.99
CA LEU A 62 -11.28 1.07 4.31
C LEU A 62 -12.16 -0.16 4.56
N SER A 63 -12.99 -0.53 3.58
CA SER A 63 -13.83 -1.72 3.67
C SER A 63 -13.00 -2.98 3.86
N MET A 64 -11.90 -3.13 3.10
CA MET A 64 -11.01 -4.27 3.23
C MET A 64 -10.31 -4.31 4.59
N ALA A 65 -9.86 -3.16 5.12
CA ALA A 65 -9.29 -3.07 6.46
C ALA A 65 -10.27 -3.54 7.54
N ASN A 66 -11.53 -3.11 7.49
CA ASN A 66 -12.56 -3.57 8.44
C ASN A 66 -12.78 -5.09 8.38
N LEU A 67 -12.71 -5.68 7.18
CA LEU A 67 -12.86 -7.14 7.01
C LEU A 67 -11.66 -7.91 7.59
N ILE A 68 -10.46 -7.34 7.50
CA ILE A 68 -9.26 -7.88 8.15
C ILE A 68 -9.42 -7.83 9.67
N ASP A 69 -9.93 -6.73 10.22
CA ASP A 69 -10.17 -6.62 11.67
C ASP A 69 -11.21 -7.67 12.13
N LEU A 70 -12.26 -7.91 11.36
CA LEU A 70 -13.24 -8.96 11.62
C LEU A 70 -12.62 -10.36 11.56
N PHE A 71 -11.74 -10.62 10.58
CA PHE A 71 -11.01 -11.88 10.46
C PHE A 71 -10.14 -12.13 11.69
N CYS A 72 -9.40 -11.10 12.09
CA CYS A 72 -8.58 -11.04 13.29
C CYS A 72 -9.40 -11.35 14.56
N ASN A 73 -10.63 -10.86 14.64
CA ASN A 73 -11.56 -11.17 15.74
C ASN A 73 -12.21 -12.55 15.64
N LEU A 74 -11.74 -13.42 14.72
CA LEU A 74 -12.26 -14.76 14.46
C LEU A 74 -13.73 -14.78 14.00
N ASP A 75 -14.22 -13.69 13.41
CA ASP A 75 -15.55 -13.64 12.79
C ASP A 75 -15.47 -14.10 11.33
N TYR A 76 -15.57 -15.40 11.14
CA TYR A 76 -15.50 -16.04 9.82
C TYR A 76 -16.58 -15.53 8.86
N THR A 77 -17.81 -15.32 9.34
CA THR A 77 -18.95 -14.97 8.46
C THR A 77 -18.76 -13.59 7.86
N ASN A 78 -18.44 -12.61 8.70
CA ASN A 78 -18.31 -11.23 8.24
C ASN A 78 -16.97 -10.98 7.52
N SER A 79 -15.93 -11.79 7.76
CA SER A 79 -14.63 -11.69 7.05
C SER A 79 -14.53 -12.51 5.76
N LEU A 80 -15.60 -13.21 5.35
CA LEU A 80 -15.58 -14.14 4.22
C LEU A 80 -15.14 -13.49 2.90
N TYR A 81 -15.46 -12.21 2.69
CA TYR A 81 -15.01 -11.48 1.50
C TYR A 81 -13.47 -11.36 1.46
N PHE A 82 -12.85 -11.00 2.58
CA PHE A 82 -11.38 -10.92 2.70
C PHE A 82 -10.74 -12.30 2.45
N ILE A 83 -11.28 -13.36 3.07
CA ILE A 83 -10.78 -14.73 2.90
C ILE A 83 -10.85 -15.14 1.43
N ASN A 84 -11.99 -14.94 0.77
CA ASN A 84 -12.15 -15.30 -0.64
C ASN A 84 -11.26 -14.49 -1.57
N HIS A 85 -10.96 -13.24 -1.22
CA HIS A 85 -10.09 -12.38 -2.02
C HIS A 85 -8.64 -12.91 -2.07
N TYR A 86 -8.16 -13.53 -0.99
CA TYR A 86 -6.77 -13.98 -0.87
C TYR A 86 -6.57 -15.51 -0.91
N LYS A 87 -7.64 -16.31 -0.86
CA LYS A 87 -7.55 -17.78 -0.77
C LYS A 87 -6.66 -18.40 -1.85
N ASP A 88 -6.75 -17.90 -3.09
CA ASP A 88 -6.04 -18.48 -4.24
C ASP A 88 -4.56 -18.05 -4.24
N ILE A 89 -4.24 -16.90 -3.61
CA ILE A 89 -2.89 -16.38 -3.49
C ILE A 89 -2.12 -17.13 -2.39
N VAL A 90 -2.81 -17.45 -1.29
CA VAL A 90 -2.21 -18.09 -0.11
C VAL A 90 -2.41 -19.62 -0.12
N ASP A 91 -3.16 -20.14 -1.10
CA ASP A 91 -3.50 -21.56 -1.25
C ASP A 91 -4.11 -22.17 0.02
N ILE A 92 -5.16 -21.52 0.54
CA ILE A 92 -5.83 -21.93 1.78
C ILE A 92 -7.11 -22.70 1.47
N SER A 93 -7.31 -23.83 2.17
CA SER A 93 -8.61 -24.52 2.24
C SER A 93 -9.57 -23.73 3.13
N ILE A 94 -10.67 -23.25 2.54
CA ILE A 94 -11.72 -22.51 3.25
C ILE A 94 -12.32 -23.34 4.40
N ASP A 95 -12.60 -24.62 4.16
CA ASP A 95 -13.19 -25.51 5.15
C ASP A 95 -12.24 -25.75 6.34
N SER A 96 -10.94 -25.93 6.06
CA SER A 96 -9.92 -26.06 7.12
C SER A 96 -9.85 -24.78 7.95
N LEU A 97 -9.72 -23.63 7.29
CA LEU A 97 -9.64 -22.33 7.96
C LEU A 97 -10.86 -22.05 8.83
N MET A 98 -12.07 -22.34 8.33
CA MET A 98 -13.30 -22.20 9.11
C MET A 98 -13.24 -23.06 10.37
N SER A 99 -12.83 -24.33 10.25
CA SER A 99 -12.74 -25.23 11.40
C SER A 99 -11.71 -24.77 12.43
N GLU A 100 -10.56 -24.27 11.98
CA GLU A 100 -9.48 -23.73 12.82
C GLU A 100 -9.93 -22.47 13.57
N MET A 101 -10.57 -21.53 12.88
CA MET A 101 -11.11 -20.31 13.50
C MET A 101 -12.16 -20.62 14.57
N VAL A 102 -13.04 -21.60 14.33
CA VAL A 102 -14.05 -22.03 15.32
C VAL A 102 -13.40 -22.65 16.56
N VAL A 103 -12.40 -23.52 16.37
CA VAL A 103 -11.66 -24.11 17.49
C VAL A 103 -10.91 -23.02 18.27
N ALA A 104 -10.23 -22.12 17.59
CA ALA A 104 -9.53 -20.99 18.20
C ALA A 104 -10.48 -20.12 19.02
N TYR A 105 -11.62 -19.72 18.43
CA TYR A 105 -12.64 -18.91 19.10
C TYR A 105 -13.16 -19.58 20.38
N ASN A 106 -13.47 -20.88 20.30
CA ASN A 106 -13.93 -21.64 21.46
C ASN A 106 -12.86 -21.76 22.55
N CYS A 107 -11.60 -21.99 22.18
CA CYS A 107 -10.48 -22.01 23.11
C CYS A 107 -10.32 -20.68 23.86
N LEU A 108 -10.45 -19.55 23.15
CA LEU A 108 -10.38 -18.21 23.76
C LEU A 108 -11.54 -17.97 24.73
N LYS A 109 -12.76 -18.31 24.30
CA LYS A 109 -13.97 -18.16 25.10
C LYS A 109 -13.92 -18.95 26.40
N ILE A 110 -13.40 -20.19 26.37
CA ILE A 110 -13.29 -21.06 27.56
C ILE A 110 -12.29 -20.49 28.57
N LYS A 111 -11.20 -19.86 28.11
CA LYS A 111 -10.15 -19.34 28.98
C LYS A 111 -10.50 -17.98 29.63
N LYS A 112 -11.66 -17.36 29.33
CA LYS A 112 -12.03 -15.99 29.76
C LYS A 112 -10.91 -14.97 29.57
N TYR A 113 -10.11 -15.14 28.51
CA TYR A 113 -9.16 -14.12 28.14
C TYR A 113 -9.93 -13.00 27.43
N ASP A 114 -9.79 -11.77 27.94
CA ASP A 114 -9.83 -10.61 27.04
C ASP A 114 -8.62 -10.80 26.13
N PHE A 115 -8.85 -11.38 24.96
CA PHE A 115 -7.79 -11.67 24.02
C PHE A 115 -7.45 -10.35 23.32
N ASP A 116 -6.35 -9.73 23.74
CA ASP A 116 -5.80 -8.55 23.08
C ASP A 116 -4.80 -9.00 22.02
N PHE A 117 -4.78 -8.34 20.87
CA PHE A 117 -3.84 -8.62 19.78
C PHE A 117 -2.37 -8.48 20.20
N ASN A 118 -2.11 -7.72 21.28
CA ASN A 118 -0.78 -7.61 21.88
C ASN A 118 -0.27 -8.95 22.46
N ASP A 119 -1.16 -9.89 22.78
CA ASP A 119 -0.80 -11.22 23.28
C ASP A 119 -0.31 -12.15 22.15
N LEU A 120 -0.46 -11.74 20.88
CA LEU A 120 -0.07 -12.52 19.70
C LEU A 120 1.36 -12.23 19.20
N LYS A 121 2.11 -11.36 19.88
CA LYS A 121 3.53 -11.14 19.53
C LYS A 121 4.37 -12.36 19.91
N MET A 122 4.87 -13.08 18.91
CA MET A 122 6.04 -13.94 19.05
C MET A 122 7.30 -13.13 19.38
#